data_AF-W1Y6B8-F1
#
_entry.id   AF-W1Y6B8-F1
#
_cell.length_a   1.000
_cell.length_b   1.000
_cell.length_c   1.000
_cell.angle_alpha   90.00
_cell.angle_beta   90.00
_cell.angle_gamma   90.00
#
_symmetry.space_group_name_H-M   'P 1'
#
loop_
_entity.id
_entity.type
_entity.pdbx_description
1 polymer ?
#
loop_
_entity_poly.entity_id
_entity_poly.type
_entity_poly.pdbx_seq_one_letter_code
_entity_poly.pdbx_strand_id
1 'polypeptide(L)' 'PTLVVVTDRNDLDNQLYSTFVKSKGRSGKGLLRQTPKQAETRKELKSLLSVESGGIVFTTMQKFEPEQ' A
#
# COMPACT_ATOMS: atom_id res chain seq x y z
N PRO A 1 -7.85 11.36 3.22
CA PRO A 1 -6.56 11.43 2.47
C PRO A 1 -5.98 10.03 2.33
N THR A 2 -5.35 9.72 1.18
CA THR A 2 -4.76 8.41 0.90
C THR A 2 -3.23 8.54 0.93
N LEU A 3 -2.56 7.69 1.69
CA LEU A 3 -1.10 7.63 1.72
C LEU A 3 -0.63 6.54 0.75
N VAL A 4 0.10 6.93 -0.28
CA VAL A 4 0.71 5.98 -1.23
C VAL A 4 2.20 5.92 -0.94
N VAL A 5 2.69 4.75 -0.55
CA VAL A 5 4.11 4.48 -0.33
C VAL A 5 4.64 3.80 -1.58
N VAL A 6 5.48 4.51 -2.32
CA VAL A 6 6.06 4.01 -3.57
C VAL A 6 7.52 3.65 -3.33
N THR A 7 7.89 2.44 -3.72
CA THR A 7 9.26 1.92 -3.60
C THR A 7 9.80 1.52 -4.97
N ASP A 8 11.11 1.39 -5.09
CA ASP A 8 11.73 0.96 -6.34
C ASP A 8 11.64 -0.57 -6.55
N ARG A 9 11.74 -1.34 -5.46
CA ARG A 9 11.84 -2.81 -5.53
C ARG A 9 10.77 -3.53 -4.70
N ASN A 10 10.34 -4.69 -5.20
CA ASN A 10 9.35 -5.55 -4.53
C ASN A 10 9.78 -6.01 -3.13
N ASP A 11 11.07 -6.30 -2.93
CA ASP A 11 11.57 -6.75 -1.62
C ASP A 11 11.56 -5.63 -0.58
N LEU A 12 11.90 -4.39 -0.97
CA LEU A 12 11.77 -3.21 -0.12
C LEU A 12 10.30 -2.92 0.19
N ASP A 13 9.42 -3.00 -0.82
CA ASP A 13 7.97 -2.88 -0.65
C ASP A 13 7.45 -3.85 0.41
N ASN A 14 7.82 -5.14 0.28
CA ASN A 14 7.45 -6.20 1.21
C ASN A 14 7.93 -5.94 2.65
N GLN A 15 9.18 -5.48 2.82
CA GLN A 15 9.75 -5.17 4.14
C GLN A 15 9.02 -4.01 4.82
N LEU A 16 8.76 -2.94 4.08
CA LEU A 16 8.04 -1.78 4.61
C LEU A 16 6.57 -2.11 4.91
N TYR A 17 5.89 -2.82 4.00
CA TYR A 17 4.52 -3.28 4.21
C TYR A 17 4.40 -4.13 5.49
N SER A 18 5.28 -5.13 5.66
CA SER A 18 5.32 -5.99 6.85
C SER A 18 5.49 -5.18 8.15
N THR A 19 6.32 -4.13 8.10
CA THR A 19 6.52 -3.23 9.24
C THR A 19 5.27 -2.43 9.55
N PHE A 20 4.60 -1.86 8.55
CA PHE A 20 3.39 -1.06 8.73
C PHE A 20 2.19 -1.90 9.19
N VAL A 21 1.99 -3.10 8.64
CA VAL A 21 0.90 -3.99 9.06
C VAL A 21 1.00 -4.32 10.55
N LYS A 22 2.21 -4.51 11.09
CA LYS A 22 2.42 -4.73 12.53
C LYS A 22 1.96 -3.54 13.37
N SER A 23 2.10 -2.31 12.85
CA SER A 23 1.66 -1.07 13.50
C SER A 23 0.13 -0.90 13.58
N LYS A 24 -0.67 -1.72 12.88
CA LYS A 24 -2.13 -1.79 13.09
C LYS A 24 -2.51 -2.36 14.47
N GLY A 25 -1.63 -3.18 15.05
CA GLY A 25 -1.88 -3.88 16.32
C GLY A 25 -2.92 -5.01 16.22
N ARG A 26 -2.89 -5.95 17.17
CA ARG A 26 -3.70 -7.19 17.14
C ARG A 26 -5.19 -6.98 17.44
N SER A 27 -5.56 -5.88 18.08
CA SER A 27 -6.94 -5.58 18.51
C SER A 27 -7.50 -4.31 17.85
N GLY A 28 -6.88 -3.80 16.79
CA GLY A 28 -7.27 -2.52 16.16
C GLY A 28 -6.93 -1.26 16.98
N LYS A 29 -6.15 -1.41 18.06
CA LYS A 29 -5.65 -0.31 18.92
C LYS A 29 -4.20 0.12 18.58
N GLY A 30 -3.67 -0.27 17.42
CA GLY A 30 -2.33 0.17 17.00
C GLY A 30 -2.32 1.62 16.50
N LEU A 31 -1.13 2.10 16.14
CA LEU A 31 -0.92 3.45 15.61
C LEU A 31 -1.73 3.70 14.33
N LEU A 32 -1.88 2.67 13.49
CA LEU A 32 -2.62 2.76 12.24
C LEU A 32 -4.09 2.42 12.47
N ARG A 33 -4.97 3.37 12.11
CA ARG A 33 -6.43 3.22 12.15
C ARG A 33 -7.00 2.37 11.01
N GLN A 34 -6.20 2.13 9.98
CA GLN A 34 -6.58 1.37 8.79
C GLN A 34 -5.53 0.29 8.52
N THR A 35 -5.95 -0.78 7.83
CA THR A 35 -5.04 -1.84 7.43
C THR A 35 -4.34 -1.41 6.14
N PRO A 36 -3.00 -1.34 6.09
CA PRO A 36 -2.29 -1.13 4.85
C PRO A 36 -2.66 -2.20 3.81
N LYS A 37 -2.61 -1.82 2.54
CA LYS A 37 -2.80 -2.71 1.39
C LYS A 37 -1.55 -2.68 0.52
N GLN A 38 -1.26 -3.78 -0.15
CA GLN A 38 -0.14 -3.89 -1.08
C GLN A 38 -0.70 -4.21 -2.46
N ALA A 39 -0.32 -3.43 -3.46
CA ALA A 39 -0.73 -3.64 -4.84
C ALA A 39 0.31 -4.50 -5.56
N GLU A 40 -0.05 -5.73 -5.93
CA GLU A 40 0.80 -6.67 -6.66
C GLU A 40 0.77 -6.42 -8.17
N THR A 41 -0.30 -5.81 -8.67
CA THR A 41 -0.47 -5.52 -10.11
C THR A 41 -0.91 -4.08 -10.38
N ARG A 42 -0.73 -3.59 -11.62
CA ARG A 42 -1.24 -2.29 -12.07
C ARG A 42 -2.77 -2.21 -11.94
N LYS A 43 -3.48 -3.29 -12.27
CA LYS A 43 -4.93 -3.39 -12.13
C LYS A 43 -5.38 -3.27 -10.68
N GLU A 44 -4.67 -3.94 -9.77
CA GLU A 44 -4.94 -3.84 -8.33
C GLU A 44 -4.65 -2.45 -7.79
N LEU A 45 -3.55 -1.82 -8.20
CA LEU A 45 -3.24 -0.43 -7.83
C LEU A 45 -4.36 0.52 -8.23
N LYS A 46 -4.86 0.43 -9.48
CA LYS A 46 -6.00 1.23 -9.95
C LYS A 46 -7.24 0.99 -9.07
N SER A 47 -7.55 -0.27 -8.77
CA SER A 47 -8.69 -0.64 -7.90
C SER A 47 -8.56 -0.05 -6.49
N LEU A 48 -7.39 -0.20 -5.85
CA LEU A 48 -7.13 0.30 -4.50
C LEU A 48 -7.16 1.83 -4.40
N LEU A 49 -6.81 2.52 -5.49
CA LEU A 49 -6.86 3.99 -5.57
C LEU A 49 -8.23 4.53 -6.03
N SER A 50 -9.16 3.68 -6.45
CA SER A 50 -10.50 4.09 -6.93
C SER A 50 -11.52 4.31 -5.79
N VAL A 51 -11.05 4.56 -4.57
CA VAL A 51 -11.89 4.82 -3.39
C VAL A 51 -12.04 6.33 -3.15
N GLU A 52 -13.17 6.75 -2.59
CA GLU A 52 -13.50 8.17 -2.36
C GLU A 52 -12.45 8.88 -1.49
N SER A 53 -11.99 8.24 -0.42
CA SER A 53 -10.80 8.69 0.32
C SER A 53 -10.30 7.62 1.32
N GLY A 54 -9.04 7.76 1.75
CA GLY A 54 -8.49 6.95 2.82
C GLY A 54 -7.71 5.73 2.32
N GLY A 55 -6.91 5.16 3.21
CA GLY A 55 -6.07 4.01 2.92
C GLY A 55 -4.58 4.33 2.96
N ILE A 56 -3.81 3.25 3.16
CA ILE A 56 -2.36 3.23 3.03
C ILE A 56 -2.06 2.15 2.01
N VAL A 57 -1.50 2.53 0.86
CA VAL A 57 -1.24 1.62 -0.26
C VAL A 57 0.26 1.55 -0.51
N PHE A 58 0.80 0.35 -0.41
CA PHE A 58 2.16 -0.02 -0.78
C PHE A 58 2.18 -0.49 -2.23
N THR A 59 3.19 -0.05 -2.96
CA THR A 59 3.33 -0.34 -4.38
C THR A 59 4.76 -0.01 -4.84
N THR A 60 5.02 -0.31 -6.10
CA THR A 60 6.33 -0.14 -6.71
C THR A 60 6.27 0.77 -7.93
N MET A 61 7.37 1.47 -8.24
CA MET A 61 7.45 2.47 -9.31
C MET A 61 7.00 1.92 -10.67
N GLN A 62 7.37 0.69 -11.03
CA GLN A 62 7.00 0.06 -12.31
C GLN A 62 5.50 -0.11 -12.53
N LYS A 63 4.67 0.03 -11.48
CA LYS A 63 3.21 -0.04 -11.58
C LYS A 63 2.58 1.31 -12.01
N PHE A 64 3.36 2.39 -12.02
CA PHE A 64 2.96 3.71 -12.54
C PHE A 64 3.42 3.99 -13.97
N GLU A 65 4.30 3.14 -14.51
CA GLU A 65 4.68 3.24 -15.91
C GLU A 65 3.46 3.00 -16.83
N PRO A 66 3.42 3.66 -18.01
CA PRO A 66 2.36 3.43 -18.99
C PRO A 66 2.22 1.96 -19.37
N GLU A 67 0.99 1.53 -19.66
CA GLU A 67 0.78 0.26 -20.38
C GLU A 67 1.37 0.43 -21.79
N GLN A 68 2.29 -0.47 -22.17
CA GLN A 68 2.81 -0.54 -23.53
C GLN A 68 1.77 -1.17 -24.46
#